data_AF-A0A9W3AI06-F1
#
_entry.id   AF-A0A9W3AI06-F1
#
_cell.length_a   1.000
_cell.length_b   1.000
_cell.length_c   1.000
_cell.angle_alpha   90.00
_cell.angle_beta   90.00
_cell.angle_gamma   90.00
#
_symmetry.space_group_name_H-M   'P 1'
#
loop_
_entity.id
_entity.type
_entity.pdbx_description
1 polymer ?
#
loop_
_entity_poly.entity_id
_entity_poly.type
_entity_poly.pdbx_seq_one_letter_code
_entity_poly.pdbx_strand_id
1 'polypeptide(L)'
;MLLQEDDESEAGPRLSIVGYPTYPLYREIAQMLTLWMTEKHCPSLDLPRFDLLDEKGYIETRAATIKAITPLLNGLESLWSLWTEDEIKYRVREILLLLGLRGILDLLGIRKTVGTKEMLPPSRKLLLASFTAKHSPNSELTVGARALAKHFHRDKSDSWWGNCSGSEAEKNRHALQIMQNVLDNAVWINIHWLPHDVFIIEARQDQGYGLRWSADGSNFRGFLEPQMIDGHEVGWRH
;
A
#
# COMPACT_ATOMS: atom_id res chain seq x y z
N MET A 1 -9.25 14.59 -1.98
CA MET A 1 -8.44 13.36 -2.01
C MET A 1 -8.94 12.34 -0.98
N LEU A 2 -8.88 12.59 0.34
CA LEU A 2 -9.44 11.64 1.34
C LEU A 2 -10.92 11.28 1.13
N LEU A 3 -11.71 12.24 0.64
CA LEU A 3 -13.15 12.13 0.36
C LEU A 3 -13.47 11.62 -1.05
N GLN A 4 -12.47 11.28 -1.87
CA GLN A 4 -12.76 10.76 -3.21
C GLN A 4 -13.44 9.41 -3.10
N GLU A 5 -14.60 9.28 -3.73
CA GLU A 5 -15.41 8.05 -3.74
C GLU A 5 -15.03 7.16 -4.94
N ASP A 6 -13.79 7.30 -5.44
CA ASP A 6 -13.36 6.68 -6.70
C ASP A 6 -13.40 5.14 -6.64
N ASP A 7 -13.20 4.55 -5.47
CA ASP A 7 -13.34 3.10 -5.19
C ASP A 7 -14.63 2.82 -4.40
N GLU A 8 -15.82 2.96 -4.98
CA GLU A 8 -17.01 2.28 -4.43
C GLU A 8 -16.86 0.75 -4.59
N SER A 9 -15.92 0.19 -3.86
CA SER A 9 -15.71 -1.22 -3.67
C SER A 9 -16.80 -1.73 -2.71
N GLU A 10 -17.49 -2.81 -3.06
CA GLU A 10 -18.36 -3.52 -2.12
C GLU A 10 -17.59 -3.99 -0.87
N ALA A 11 -16.27 -4.21 -1.00
CA ALA A 11 -15.42 -4.50 0.13
C ALA A 11 -15.21 -3.24 0.98
N GLY A 12 -15.54 -3.34 2.26
CA GLY A 12 -15.35 -2.29 3.26
C GLY A 12 -13.87 -1.98 3.55
N PRO A 13 -13.58 -1.07 4.50
CA PRO A 13 -12.21 -0.73 4.87
C PRO A 13 -11.45 -1.96 5.41
N ARG A 14 -10.12 -1.97 5.29
CA ARG A 14 -9.28 -3.07 5.77
C ARG A 14 -9.48 -3.32 7.27
N LEU A 15 -9.58 -4.59 7.66
CA LEU A 15 -9.73 -5.01 9.06
C LEU A 15 -8.39 -5.12 9.81
N SER A 16 -7.28 -4.90 9.13
CA SER A 16 -5.92 -4.83 9.70
C SER A 16 -5.07 -3.86 8.88
N ILE A 17 -3.81 -3.66 9.26
CA ILE A 17 -2.88 -2.85 8.46
C ILE A 17 -2.48 -3.50 7.14
N VAL A 18 -2.72 -4.81 6.97
CA VAL A 18 -2.38 -5.58 5.78
C VAL A 18 -3.33 -5.24 4.62
N GLY A 19 -2.75 -5.11 3.44
CA GLY A 19 -3.43 -4.79 2.20
C GLY A 19 -3.27 -3.33 1.79
N TYR A 20 -3.43 -3.06 0.51
CA TYR A 20 -3.38 -1.72 -0.05
C TYR A 20 -4.69 -0.98 0.27
N PRO A 21 -4.63 0.29 0.74
CA PRO A 21 -5.80 1.02 1.20
C PRO A 21 -6.80 1.27 0.08
N THR A 22 -8.08 1.17 0.40
CA THR A 22 -9.18 1.40 -0.54
C THR A 22 -9.82 2.77 -0.29
N TYR A 23 -10.22 3.45 -1.35
CA TYR A 23 -10.93 4.73 -1.22
C TYR A 23 -12.40 4.53 -0.80
N PRO A 24 -13.04 5.52 -0.16
CA PRO A 24 -12.44 6.76 0.32
C PRO A 24 -11.57 6.55 1.57
N LEU A 25 -10.37 7.13 1.57
CA LEU A 25 -9.36 6.90 2.61
C LEU A 25 -9.78 7.33 4.02
N TYR A 26 -10.78 8.20 4.18
CA TYR A 26 -11.28 8.52 5.52
C TYR A 26 -11.91 7.31 6.22
N ARG A 27 -12.48 6.35 5.47
CA ARG A 27 -13.03 5.10 6.03
C ARG A 27 -11.92 4.19 6.52
N GLU A 28 -10.82 4.09 5.77
CA GLU A 28 -9.60 3.39 6.19
C GLU A 28 -9.03 3.98 7.48
N ILE A 29 -8.88 5.32 7.54
CA ILE A 29 -8.37 6.01 8.73
C ILE A 29 -9.30 5.78 9.93
N ALA A 30 -10.61 5.90 9.75
CA ALA A 30 -11.59 5.67 10.80
C ALA A 30 -11.53 4.23 11.32
N GLN A 31 -11.38 3.24 10.44
CA GLN A 31 -11.25 1.83 10.80
C GLN A 31 -9.97 1.58 11.60
N MET A 32 -8.83 2.15 11.19
CA MET A 32 -7.56 1.99 11.91
C MET A 32 -7.58 2.67 13.28
N LEU A 33 -8.22 3.84 13.40
CA LEU A 33 -8.43 4.50 14.69
C LEU A 33 -9.35 3.67 15.59
N THR A 34 -10.40 3.06 15.03
CA THR A 34 -11.31 2.18 15.77
C THR A 34 -10.57 0.96 16.31
N LEU A 35 -9.82 0.26 15.47
CA LEU A 35 -8.98 -0.86 15.89
C LEU A 35 -7.99 -0.45 16.98
N TRP A 36 -7.35 0.70 16.83
CA TRP A 36 -6.44 1.21 17.86
C TRP A 36 -7.14 1.49 19.19
N MET A 37 -8.35 2.06 19.15
CA MET A 37 -9.16 2.30 20.35
C MET A 37 -9.61 1.01 21.04
N THR A 38 -10.07 0.01 20.27
CA THR A 38 -10.63 -1.23 20.82
C THR A 38 -9.55 -2.18 21.31
N GLU A 39 -8.48 -2.35 20.54
CA GLU A 39 -7.38 -3.28 20.84
C GLU A 39 -6.33 -2.68 21.79
N LYS A 40 -6.42 -1.37 22.07
CA LYS A 40 -5.40 -0.61 22.82
C LYS A 40 -4.00 -0.70 22.20
N HIS A 41 -3.93 -0.99 20.91
CA HIS A 41 -2.71 -1.22 20.13
C HIS A 41 -2.89 -0.67 18.71
N CYS A 42 -1.93 0.11 18.21
CA CYS A 42 -2.04 0.71 16.89
C CYS A 42 -1.64 -0.29 15.80
N PRO A 43 -2.52 -0.59 14.81
CA PRO A 43 -2.21 -1.55 13.74
C PRO A 43 -0.94 -1.22 12.94
N SER A 44 -0.55 0.06 12.84
CA SER A 44 0.66 0.46 12.12
C SER A 44 1.97 -0.05 12.74
N LEU A 45 1.92 -0.56 13.98
CA LEU A 45 3.05 -1.22 14.65
C LEU A 45 3.22 -2.69 14.22
N ASP A 46 2.22 -3.30 13.58
CA ASP A 46 2.24 -4.71 13.17
C ASP A 46 2.91 -4.92 11.80
N LEU A 47 3.36 -3.85 11.17
CA LEU A 47 4.06 -3.89 9.90
C LEU A 47 5.40 -4.64 10.04
N PRO A 48 5.68 -5.67 9.22
CA PRO A 48 6.89 -6.49 9.35
C PRO A 48 8.18 -5.71 9.05
N ARG A 49 9.33 -6.19 9.53
CA ARG A 49 10.61 -5.60 9.18
C ARG A 49 11.07 -6.09 7.80
N PHE A 50 11.57 -5.17 6.97
CA PHE A 50 12.28 -5.50 5.74
C PHE A 50 13.71 -4.97 5.84
N ASP A 51 14.69 -5.87 5.96
CA ASP A 51 16.10 -5.47 6.20
C ASP A 51 16.68 -4.61 5.07
N LEU A 52 16.31 -4.90 3.82
CA LEU A 52 16.79 -4.18 2.64
C LEU A 52 15.90 -2.98 2.24
N LEU A 53 14.76 -2.80 2.91
CA LEU A 53 13.85 -1.66 2.74
C LEU A 53 13.63 -0.97 4.09
N ASP A 54 14.71 -0.82 4.84
CA ASP A 54 14.69 -0.36 6.21
C ASP A 54 14.21 1.10 6.31
N GLU A 55 13.31 1.33 7.26
CA GLU A 55 12.78 2.63 7.64
C GLU A 55 13.76 3.40 8.56
N LYS A 56 14.90 2.78 8.89
CA LYS A 56 15.94 3.33 9.78
C LYS A 56 15.31 3.77 11.11
N GLY A 57 15.75 4.92 11.64
CA GLY A 57 15.24 5.50 12.88
C GLY A 57 13.77 5.97 12.84
N TYR A 58 13.08 5.80 11.72
CA TYR A 58 11.68 6.23 11.63
C TYR A 58 10.73 5.30 12.38
N ILE A 59 11.08 4.02 12.55
CA ILE A 59 10.27 3.05 13.31
C ILE A 59 10.08 3.55 14.75
N GLU A 60 11.16 4.02 15.37
CA GLU A 60 11.16 4.58 16.73
C GLU A 60 10.35 5.88 16.78
N THR A 61 10.43 6.71 15.74
CA THR A 61 9.64 7.94 15.63
C THR A 61 8.15 7.63 15.56
N ARG A 62 7.74 6.68 14.73
CA ARG A 62 6.35 6.20 14.62
C ARG A 62 5.86 5.67 15.98
N ALA A 63 6.65 4.81 16.62
CA ALA A 63 6.31 4.24 17.92
C ALA A 63 6.15 5.31 19.01
N ALA A 64 7.02 6.33 19.02
CA ALA A 64 6.93 7.45 19.98
C ALA A 64 5.65 8.28 19.77
N THR A 65 5.30 8.61 18.52
CA THR A 65 4.06 9.32 18.18
C THR A 65 2.83 8.52 18.61
N ILE A 66 2.80 7.22 18.31
CA ILE A 66 1.71 6.32 18.71
C ILE A 66 1.59 6.26 20.23
N LYS A 67 2.71 6.12 20.94
CA LYS A 67 2.71 6.13 22.41
C LYS A 67 2.15 7.43 23.00
N ALA A 68 2.43 8.58 22.37
CA ALA A 68 1.93 9.88 22.83
C ALA A 68 0.42 10.05 22.59
N ILE A 69 -0.12 9.48 21.50
CA ILE A 69 -1.54 9.62 21.11
C ILE A 69 -2.43 8.57 21.79
N THR A 70 -1.91 7.38 22.11
CA THR A 70 -2.67 6.27 22.69
C THR A 70 -3.52 6.68 23.91
N PRO A 71 -3.03 7.48 24.88
CA PRO A 71 -3.86 7.93 26.01
C PRO A 71 -5.08 8.76 25.59
N LEU A 72 -4.98 9.55 24.52
CA LEU A 72 -6.09 10.36 24.02
C LEU A 72 -7.18 9.48 23.39
N LEU A 73 -6.77 8.46 22.64
CA LEU A 73 -7.69 7.46 22.06
C LEU A 73 -8.35 6.61 23.15
N ASN A 74 -7.61 6.25 24.20
CA ASN A 74 -8.18 5.54 25.35
C ASN A 74 -9.25 6.39 26.06
N GLY A 75 -8.98 7.68 26.27
CA GLY A 75 -9.97 8.61 26.83
C GLY A 75 -11.19 8.78 25.93
N LEU A 76 -11.00 8.85 24.62
CA LEU A 76 -12.07 8.93 23.63
C LEU A 76 -12.98 7.71 23.67
N GLU A 77 -12.43 6.50 23.74
CA GLU A 77 -13.22 5.27 23.80
C GLU A 77 -13.97 5.11 25.13
N SER A 78 -13.32 5.39 26.26
CA SER A 78 -13.93 5.24 27.59
C SER A 78 -15.06 6.24 27.88
N LEU A 79 -15.05 7.40 27.19
CA LEU A 79 -16.03 8.48 27.39
C LEU A 79 -16.94 8.68 26.17
N TRP A 80 -16.85 7.82 25.16
CA TRP A 80 -17.55 7.98 23.88
C TRP A 80 -19.07 8.17 24.07
N SER A 81 -19.70 7.35 24.92
CA SER A 81 -21.14 7.41 25.19
C SER A 81 -21.58 8.59 26.06
N LEU A 82 -20.64 9.28 26.69
CA LEU A 82 -20.90 10.43 27.56
C LEU A 82 -20.72 11.77 26.83
N TRP A 83 -20.08 11.74 25.66
CA TRP A 83 -19.79 12.93 24.88
C TRP A 83 -20.85 13.18 23.82
N THR A 84 -21.10 14.46 23.58
CA THR A 84 -21.88 14.94 22.43
C THR A 84 -21.12 14.70 21.13
N GLU A 85 -21.84 14.72 20.01
CA GLU A 85 -21.23 14.56 18.69
C GLU A 85 -20.14 15.63 18.41
N ASP A 86 -20.35 16.86 18.87
CA ASP A 86 -19.40 17.96 18.69
C ASP A 86 -18.14 17.79 19.54
N GLU A 87 -18.26 17.25 20.76
CA GLU A 87 -17.11 16.90 21.60
C GLU A 87 -16.30 15.76 20.97
N ILE A 88 -16.97 14.73 20.46
CA ILE A 88 -16.31 13.63 19.73
C ILE A 88 -15.56 14.18 18.51
N LYS A 89 -16.22 15.00 17.68
CA LYS A 89 -15.59 15.64 16.52
C LYS A 89 -14.37 16.45 16.91
N TYR A 90 -14.46 17.24 17.99
CA TYR A 90 -13.34 18.04 18.50
C TYR A 90 -12.16 17.14 18.88
N ARG A 91 -12.40 16.05 19.63
CA ARG A 91 -11.33 15.14 20.08
C ARG A 91 -10.69 14.37 18.93
N VAL A 92 -11.50 13.87 17.99
CA VAL A 92 -11.00 13.22 16.77
C VAL A 92 -10.15 14.19 15.97
N ARG A 93 -10.57 15.45 15.83
CA ARG A 93 -9.77 16.49 15.16
C ARG A 93 -8.42 16.70 15.84
N GLU A 94 -8.37 16.81 17.17
CA GLU A 94 -7.11 16.96 17.91
C GLU A 94 -6.16 15.79 17.65
N ILE A 95 -6.69 14.55 17.66
CA ILE A 95 -5.91 13.35 17.34
C ILE A 95 -5.36 13.41 15.90
N LEU A 96 -6.19 13.80 14.92
CA LEU A 96 -5.75 13.93 13.53
C LEU A 96 -4.69 15.04 13.35
N LEU A 97 -4.79 16.14 14.09
CA LEU A 97 -3.79 17.21 14.08
C LEU A 97 -2.45 16.73 14.67
N LEU A 98 -2.49 15.94 15.75
CA LEU A 98 -1.30 15.36 16.37
C LEU A 98 -0.64 14.29 15.48
N LEU A 99 -1.44 13.49 14.77
CA LEU A 99 -0.92 12.56 13.75
C LEU A 99 -0.24 13.31 12.61
N GLY A 100 -0.85 14.42 12.17
CA GLY A 100 -0.46 15.12 10.95
C GLY A 100 -0.55 14.22 9.71
N LEU A 101 -0.03 14.71 8.57
CA LEU A 101 -0.01 13.91 7.33
C LEU A 101 0.76 12.59 7.53
N ARG A 102 1.88 12.66 8.24
CA ARG A 102 2.77 11.52 8.41
C ARG A 102 2.14 10.39 9.23
N GLY A 103 1.49 10.70 10.35
CA GLY A 103 0.75 9.71 11.14
C GLY A 103 -0.47 9.16 10.40
N ILE A 104 -1.16 9.99 9.60
CA ILE A 104 -2.24 9.53 8.72
C ILE A 104 -1.72 8.51 7.71
N LEU A 105 -0.58 8.78 7.08
CA LEU A 105 0.05 7.86 6.14
C LEU A 105 0.50 6.55 6.82
N ASP A 106 0.95 6.61 8.07
CA ASP A 106 1.27 5.41 8.85
C ASP A 106 0.02 4.55 9.13
N LEU A 107 -1.13 5.16 9.43
CA LEU A 107 -2.41 4.43 9.54
C LEU A 107 -2.85 3.82 8.20
N LEU A 108 -2.48 4.43 7.07
CA LEU A 108 -2.73 3.86 5.75
C LEU A 108 -1.73 2.76 5.35
N GLY A 109 -0.76 2.42 6.21
CA GLY A 109 0.28 1.44 5.91
C GLY A 109 1.37 1.94 4.95
N ILE A 110 1.42 3.24 4.69
CA ILE A 110 2.44 3.86 3.84
C ILE A 110 3.70 4.06 4.67
N ARG A 111 4.77 3.35 4.31
CA ARG A 111 6.05 3.38 5.01
C ARG A 111 6.89 4.60 4.67
N LYS A 112 7.96 4.79 5.43
CA LYS A 112 8.91 5.89 5.23
C LYS A 112 10.34 5.40 5.27
N THR A 113 11.02 5.56 4.16
CA THR A 113 12.45 5.32 4.00
C THR A 113 13.15 6.62 3.58
N VAL A 114 14.46 6.58 3.43
CA VAL A 114 15.19 7.66 2.76
C VAL A 114 14.64 7.80 1.33
N GLY A 115 14.27 9.03 0.94
CA GLY A 115 13.69 9.31 -0.37
C GLY A 115 12.17 9.17 -0.46
N THR A 116 11.48 8.84 0.63
CA THR A 116 10.02 8.88 0.66
C THR A 116 9.50 10.30 0.40
N LYS A 117 8.48 10.39 -0.46
CA LYS A 117 7.64 11.57 -0.63
C LYS A 117 6.31 11.35 0.07
N GLU A 118 6.00 12.18 1.05
CA GLU A 118 4.76 12.07 1.82
C GLU A 118 3.56 12.52 0.97
N MET A 119 2.84 11.53 0.44
CA MET A 119 1.66 11.70 -0.42
C MET A 119 0.65 10.62 -0.11
N LEU A 120 -0.64 10.91 -0.27
CA LEU A 120 -1.66 9.88 -0.19
C LEU A 120 -1.55 8.95 -1.43
N PRO A 121 -1.77 7.64 -1.24
CA PRO A 121 -1.68 6.67 -2.33
C PRO A 121 -2.79 6.89 -3.37
N PRO A 122 -2.56 6.66 -4.68
CA PRO A 122 -3.64 6.61 -5.67
C PRO A 122 -4.63 5.48 -5.38
N SER A 123 -5.86 5.60 -5.89
CA SER A 123 -6.92 4.60 -5.69
C SER A 123 -6.62 3.27 -6.38
N ARG A 124 -7.20 2.18 -5.86
CA ARG A 124 -7.02 0.84 -6.46
C ARG A 124 -7.60 0.80 -7.86
N LYS A 125 -8.72 1.49 -8.13
CA LYS A 125 -9.29 1.69 -9.46
C LYS A 125 -8.30 2.33 -10.44
N LEU A 126 -7.55 3.34 -10.02
CA LEU A 126 -6.56 3.98 -10.90
C LEU A 126 -5.39 3.05 -11.20
N LEU A 127 -4.89 2.33 -10.19
CA LEU A 127 -3.88 1.29 -10.38
C LEU A 127 -4.37 0.19 -11.33
N LEU A 128 -5.62 -0.25 -11.16
CA LEU A 128 -6.27 -1.29 -11.96
C LEU A 128 -6.45 -0.84 -13.41
N ALA A 129 -6.86 0.41 -13.63
CA ALA A 129 -7.09 0.96 -14.95
C ALA A 129 -5.79 0.99 -15.77
N SER A 130 -4.68 1.46 -15.19
CA SER A 130 -3.38 1.49 -15.89
C SER A 130 -2.78 0.09 -16.06
N PHE A 131 -3.06 -0.85 -15.15
CA PHE A 131 -2.62 -2.24 -15.25
C PHE A 131 -3.38 -3.02 -16.34
N THR A 132 -4.69 -2.80 -16.46
CA THR A 132 -5.58 -3.51 -17.41
C THR A 132 -5.75 -2.79 -18.75
N ALA A 133 -5.13 -1.63 -18.95
CA ALA A 133 -5.06 -0.98 -20.25
C ALA A 133 -4.43 -1.91 -21.30
N LYS A 134 -4.87 -1.82 -22.57
CA LYS A 134 -4.28 -2.57 -23.69
C LYS A 134 -2.81 -2.15 -23.87
N HIS A 135 -1.93 -3.13 -24.08
CA HIS A 135 -0.51 -2.82 -24.29
C HIS A 135 -0.21 -2.24 -25.68
N SER A 136 -1.06 -2.54 -26.66
CA SER A 136 -0.99 -2.01 -28.02
C SER A 136 -2.38 -2.03 -28.68
N PRO A 137 -2.61 -1.26 -29.76
CA PRO A 137 -3.90 -1.23 -30.44
C PRO A 137 -4.29 -2.57 -31.10
N ASN A 138 -3.32 -3.44 -31.37
CA ASN A 138 -3.50 -4.66 -32.18
C ASN A 138 -3.59 -5.95 -31.36
N SER A 139 -3.72 -5.85 -30.03
CA SER A 139 -3.75 -7.00 -29.12
C SER A 139 -4.68 -6.72 -27.95
N GLU A 140 -5.35 -7.75 -27.47
CA GLU A 140 -6.17 -7.70 -26.25
C GLU A 140 -5.33 -7.89 -24.99
N LEU A 141 -4.04 -8.20 -25.12
CA LEU A 141 -3.12 -8.37 -24.00
C LEU A 141 -2.90 -7.04 -23.27
N THR A 142 -3.10 -7.04 -21.96
CA THR A 142 -2.96 -5.84 -21.13
C THR A 142 -1.50 -5.50 -20.84
N VAL A 143 -1.24 -4.27 -20.39
CA VAL A 143 0.08 -3.81 -19.95
C VAL A 143 0.61 -4.72 -18.83
N GLY A 144 -0.23 -5.05 -17.84
CA GLY A 144 0.11 -5.98 -16.76
C GLY A 144 0.44 -7.38 -17.25
N ALA A 145 -0.38 -7.97 -18.12
CA ALA A 145 -0.15 -9.30 -18.65
C ALA A 145 1.11 -9.40 -19.51
N ARG A 146 1.39 -8.37 -20.32
CA ARG A 146 2.63 -8.28 -21.09
C ARG A 146 3.85 -8.18 -20.17
N ALA A 147 3.77 -7.39 -19.10
CA ALA A 147 4.86 -7.28 -18.15
C ALA A 147 5.11 -8.62 -17.42
N LEU A 148 4.06 -9.33 -17.03
CA LEU A 148 4.16 -10.63 -16.38
C LEU A 148 4.79 -11.67 -17.30
N ALA A 149 4.35 -11.72 -18.57
CA ALA A 149 4.92 -12.62 -19.57
C ALA A 149 6.43 -12.42 -19.76
N LYS A 150 6.90 -11.17 -19.70
CA LYS A 150 8.33 -10.84 -19.74
C LYS A 150 9.07 -11.26 -18.48
N HIS A 151 8.44 -11.13 -17.31
CA HIS A 151 9.00 -11.60 -16.05
C HIS A 151 9.16 -13.12 -16.05
N PHE A 152 8.16 -13.88 -16.51
CA PHE A 152 8.21 -15.34 -16.58
C PHE A 152 9.43 -15.88 -17.35
N HIS A 153 9.80 -15.28 -18.48
CA HIS A 153 10.97 -15.75 -19.27
C HIS A 153 12.30 -15.52 -18.57
N ARG A 154 12.29 -14.73 -17.49
CA ARG A 154 13.47 -14.36 -16.72
C ARG A 154 13.47 -15.03 -15.35
N ASP A 155 12.30 -15.42 -14.85
CA ASP A 155 12.10 -16.09 -13.57
C ASP A 155 12.85 -17.43 -13.51
N LYS A 156 13.80 -17.54 -12.58
CA LYS A 156 14.52 -18.79 -12.26
C LYS A 156 14.12 -19.38 -10.91
N SER A 157 13.09 -18.81 -10.26
CA SER A 157 12.63 -19.15 -8.92
C SER A 157 11.45 -20.13 -8.89
N ASP A 158 10.93 -20.41 -7.69
CA ASP A 158 9.90 -21.40 -7.30
C ASP A 158 8.49 -21.20 -7.91
N SER A 159 8.39 -20.61 -9.11
CA SER A 159 7.12 -20.40 -9.84
C SER A 159 6.10 -19.49 -9.15
N TRP A 160 6.55 -18.51 -8.34
CA TRP A 160 5.64 -17.59 -7.63
C TRP A 160 4.72 -16.82 -8.59
N TRP A 161 5.28 -16.32 -9.69
CA TRP A 161 4.55 -15.61 -10.75
C TRP A 161 3.67 -16.54 -11.61
N GLY A 162 3.79 -17.85 -11.44
CA GLY A 162 3.07 -18.88 -12.19
C GLY A 162 3.41 -18.92 -13.69
N ASN A 163 2.72 -19.80 -14.41
CA ASN A 163 2.94 -19.98 -15.84
C ASN A 163 2.14 -18.97 -16.67
N CYS A 164 2.81 -18.31 -17.63
CA CYS A 164 2.18 -17.35 -18.54
C CYS A 164 1.89 -17.96 -19.93
N SER A 165 1.12 -19.05 -19.95
CA SER A 165 0.68 -19.74 -21.18
C SER A 165 -0.80 -19.49 -21.49
N GLY A 166 -1.25 -19.86 -22.69
CA GLY A 166 -2.65 -19.74 -23.11
C GLY A 166 -2.96 -18.47 -23.91
N SER A 167 -4.25 -18.23 -24.09
CA SER A 167 -4.83 -17.08 -24.79
C SER A 167 -4.53 -15.75 -24.08
N GLU A 168 -4.70 -14.63 -24.79
CA GLU A 168 -4.52 -13.30 -24.20
C GLU A 168 -5.49 -13.06 -23.04
N ALA A 169 -6.73 -13.55 -23.13
CA ALA A 169 -7.71 -13.47 -22.06
C ALA A 169 -7.27 -14.22 -20.80
N GLU A 170 -6.70 -15.43 -20.94
CA GLU A 170 -6.17 -16.20 -19.82
C GLU A 170 -4.98 -15.52 -19.16
N LYS A 171 -4.05 -14.97 -19.96
CA LYS A 171 -2.90 -14.20 -19.46
C LYS A 171 -3.34 -12.94 -18.71
N ASN A 172 -4.34 -12.23 -19.24
CA ASN A 172 -4.91 -11.05 -18.59
C ASN A 172 -5.54 -11.38 -17.25
N ARG A 173 -6.34 -12.46 -17.19
CA ARG A 173 -6.96 -12.93 -15.95
C ARG A 173 -5.92 -13.33 -14.93
N HIS A 174 -4.88 -14.08 -15.33
CA HIS A 174 -3.79 -14.49 -14.45
C HIS A 174 -3.01 -13.29 -13.89
N ALA A 175 -2.63 -12.35 -14.74
CA ALA A 175 -1.94 -11.15 -14.30
C ALA A 175 -2.77 -10.29 -13.34
N LEU A 176 -4.08 -10.20 -13.58
CA LEU A 176 -4.99 -9.50 -12.68
C LEU A 176 -5.10 -10.20 -11.32
N GLN A 177 -5.17 -11.54 -11.29
CA GLN A 177 -5.19 -12.31 -10.05
C GLN A 177 -3.92 -12.08 -9.22
N ILE A 178 -2.75 -12.04 -9.87
CA ILE A 178 -1.49 -11.71 -9.20
C ILE A 178 -1.51 -10.28 -8.66
N MET A 179 -1.98 -9.32 -9.47
CA MET A 179 -2.09 -7.93 -9.03
C MET A 179 -2.93 -7.81 -7.76
N GLN A 180 -4.12 -8.43 -7.77
CA GLN A 180 -5.02 -8.46 -6.62
C GLN A 180 -4.34 -9.12 -5.42
N ASN A 181 -3.71 -10.29 -5.60
CA ASN A 181 -3.01 -10.99 -4.53
C ASN A 181 -1.91 -10.14 -3.87
N VAL A 182 -1.10 -9.42 -4.65
CA VAL A 182 -0.06 -8.52 -4.11
C VAL A 182 -0.70 -7.36 -3.35
N LEU A 183 -1.73 -6.72 -3.92
CA LEU A 183 -2.37 -5.57 -3.28
C LEU A 183 -3.15 -5.97 -2.03
N ASP A 184 -3.82 -7.12 -2.01
CA ASP A 184 -4.62 -7.59 -0.87
C ASP A 184 -3.73 -8.03 0.30
N ASN A 185 -2.51 -8.48 0.01
CA ASN A 185 -1.53 -8.90 1.01
C ASN A 185 -0.39 -7.88 1.18
N ALA A 186 -0.56 -6.64 0.72
CA ALA A 186 0.51 -5.64 0.79
C ALA A 186 0.85 -5.29 2.25
N VAL A 187 2.13 -5.41 2.61
CA VAL A 187 2.66 -5.07 3.95
C VAL A 187 3.78 -4.04 3.89
N TRP A 188 4.21 -3.69 2.68
CA TRP A 188 5.16 -2.63 2.43
C TRP A 188 4.66 -1.79 1.27
N ILE A 189 4.24 -0.56 1.55
CA ILE A 189 3.78 0.39 0.55
C ILE A 189 4.57 1.68 0.74
N ASN A 190 5.15 2.24 -0.32
CA ASN A 190 5.90 3.49 -0.20
C ASN A 190 5.86 4.27 -1.50
N ILE A 191 5.85 5.59 -1.38
CA ILE A 191 6.01 6.52 -2.50
C ILE A 191 7.40 7.16 -2.37
N HIS A 192 8.30 6.83 -3.28
CA HIS A 192 9.70 7.26 -3.19
C HIS A 192 10.27 7.52 -4.59
N TRP A 193 11.38 8.26 -4.65
CA TRP A 193 12.07 8.53 -5.93
C TRP A 193 12.97 7.36 -6.32
N LEU A 194 12.92 7.00 -7.60
CA LEU A 194 13.99 6.26 -8.27
C LEU A 194 15.06 7.26 -8.76
N PRO A 195 16.29 6.80 -9.06
CA PRO A 195 17.27 7.62 -9.76
C PRO A 195 16.65 8.39 -10.93
N HIS A 196 17.08 9.64 -11.14
CA HIS A 196 16.51 10.60 -12.11
C HIS A 196 15.15 11.24 -11.74
N ASP A 197 14.90 11.45 -10.43
CA ASP A 197 13.76 12.22 -9.91
C ASP A 197 12.36 11.70 -10.28
N VAL A 198 12.26 10.40 -10.55
CA VAL A 198 10.99 9.76 -10.89
C VAL A 198 10.34 9.18 -9.64
N PHE A 199 9.27 9.80 -9.16
CA PHE A 199 8.47 9.24 -8.06
C PHE A 199 7.63 8.05 -8.55
N ILE A 200 7.75 6.95 -7.82
CA ILE A 200 6.92 5.76 -7.99
C ILE A 200 6.11 5.51 -6.73
N ILE A 201 5.02 4.76 -6.88
CA ILE A 201 4.45 4.01 -5.77
C ILE A 201 4.82 2.55 -5.95
N GLU A 202 5.23 1.92 -4.86
CA GLU A 202 5.61 0.53 -4.78
C GLU A 202 4.82 -0.15 -3.68
N ALA A 203 4.26 -1.33 -3.97
CA ALA A 203 3.54 -2.17 -3.02
C ALA A 203 4.11 -3.59 -3.08
N ARG A 204 4.43 -4.16 -1.92
CA ARG A 204 4.95 -5.52 -1.78
C ARG A 204 4.17 -6.29 -0.71
N GLN A 205 3.97 -7.57 -0.97
CA GLN A 205 3.51 -8.52 0.04
C GLN A 205 4.69 -9.02 0.89
N ASP A 206 4.42 -9.86 1.87
CA ASP A 206 5.35 -10.25 2.94
C ASP A 206 6.59 -11.01 2.46
N GLN A 207 6.50 -11.79 1.38
CA GLN A 207 7.64 -12.45 0.75
C GLN A 207 8.49 -11.49 -0.12
N GLY A 208 8.13 -10.21 -0.22
CA GLY A 208 8.88 -9.19 -0.95
C GLY A 208 8.54 -9.03 -2.44
N TYR A 209 7.85 -9.98 -3.08
CA TYR A 209 7.24 -9.77 -4.41
C TYR A 209 6.30 -8.58 -4.40
N GLY A 210 6.31 -7.81 -5.48
CA GLY A 210 5.56 -6.56 -5.55
C GLY A 210 5.30 -6.02 -6.93
N LEU A 211 4.72 -4.83 -6.93
CA LEU A 211 4.28 -4.09 -8.10
C LEU A 211 4.65 -2.62 -7.92
N ARG A 212 4.87 -1.93 -9.03
CA ARG A 212 5.09 -0.49 -9.01
C ARG A 212 4.37 0.25 -10.13
N TRP A 213 4.00 1.48 -9.85
CA TRP A 213 3.43 2.45 -10.77
C TRP A 213 4.15 3.79 -10.68
N SER A 214 3.88 4.72 -11.59
CA SER A 214 4.11 6.14 -11.32
C SER A 214 3.39 6.55 -10.02
N ALA A 215 3.90 7.54 -9.30
CA ALA A 215 3.33 7.93 -8.00
C ALA A 215 1.85 8.35 -8.02
N ASP A 216 1.36 8.79 -9.19
CA ASP A 216 -0.05 9.11 -9.44
C ASP A 216 -0.89 7.90 -9.86
N GLY A 217 -0.31 6.70 -10.00
CA GLY A 217 -0.99 5.48 -10.41
C GLY A 217 -1.31 5.37 -11.91
N SER A 218 -1.01 6.41 -12.71
CA SER A 218 -1.44 6.51 -14.11
C SER A 218 -0.71 5.54 -15.04
N ASN A 219 0.48 5.05 -14.64
CA ASN A 219 1.30 4.17 -15.46
C ASN A 219 1.83 2.99 -14.66
N PHE A 220 1.48 1.76 -15.06
CA PHE A 220 2.13 0.57 -14.51
C PHE A 220 3.60 0.50 -14.97
N ARG A 221 4.51 0.29 -14.01
CA ARG A 221 5.97 0.31 -14.22
C ARG A 221 6.61 -1.07 -14.15
N GLY A 222 5.91 -2.09 -13.64
CA GLY A 222 6.36 -3.48 -13.66
C GLY A 222 6.22 -4.21 -12.34
N PHE A 223 6.55 -5.50 -12.39
CA PHE A 223 6.63 -6.39 -11.22
C PHE A 223 8.00 -6.25 -10.55
N LEU A 224 8.08 -6.71 -9.30
CA LEU A 224 9.26 -6.59 -8.46
C LEU A 224 9.52 -7.93 -7.78
N GLU A 225 10.75 -8.41 -7.91
CA GLU A 225 11.23 -9.56 -7.14
C GLU A 225 11.50 -9.16 -5.68
N PRO A 226 11.60 -10.14 -4.77
CA PRO A 226 12.10 -9.90 -3.42
C PRO A 226 13.45 -9.20 -3.46
N GLN A 227 13.70 -8.37 -2.46
CA GLN A 227 14.97 -7.67 -2.37
C GLN A 227 16.12 -8.64 -2.15
N MET A 228 17.25 -8.38 -2.80
CA MET A 228 18.45 -9.21 -2.71
C MET A 228 19.64 -8.31 -2.43
N ILE A 229 20.56 -8.78 -1.59
CA ILE A 229 21.86 -8.14 -1.42
C ILE A 229 22.56 -8.12 -2.81
N ASP A 230 23.11 -6.97 -3.18
CA ASP A 230 23.75 -6.70 -4.47
C ASP A 230 22.83 -6.88 -5.70
N GLY A 231 21.51 -6.81 -5.51
CA GLY A 231 20.51 -6.99 -6.57
C GLY A 231 20.79 -6.13 -7.81
N HIS A 232 21.16 -4.86 -7.63
CA HIS A 232 21.53 -3.98 -8.74
C HIS A 232 22.77 -4.47 -9.52
N GLU A 233 23.81 -4.94 -8.82
CA GLU A 233 25.06 -5.38 -9.42
C GLU A 233 24.91 -6.71 -10.18
N VAL A 234 24.00 -7.58 -9.74
CA VAL A 234 23.66 -8.82 -10.44
C VAL A 234 22.51 -8.66 -11.45
N GLY A 235 22.11 -7.41 -11.73
CA GLY A 235 21.09 -7.08 -12.74
C GLY A 235 19.66 -7.42 -12.36
N TRP A 236 19.39 -7.59 -11.06
CA TRP A 236 18.20 -8.18 -10.46
C TRP A 236 17.94 -9.53 -11.12
N ARG A 237 18.52 -10.59 -10.54
CA ARG A 237 18.17 -11.96 -10.91
C ARG A 237 16.68 -12.15 -10.62
N HIS A 238 15.90 -12.08 -11.70
CA HIS A 238 14.62 -12.74 -11.81
C HIS A 238 14.87 -14.26 -11.78
#